data_AF-A0A2I0JIK6-F1
#
_entry.id   AF-A0A2I0JIK6-F1
#
_cell.length_a   1.000
_cell.length_b   1.000
_cell.length_c   1.000
_cell.angle_alpha   90.00
_cell.angle_beta   90.00
_cell.angle_gamma   90.00
#
_symmetry.space_group_name_H-M   'P 1'
#
loop_
_entity.id
_entity.type
_entity.pdbx_description
1 polymer ?
#
loop_
_entity_poly.entity_id
_entity_poly.type
_entity_poly.pdbx_seq_one_letter_code
_entity_poly.pdbx_strand_id
1 'polypeptide(L)' 'MANCSRARSLLSLMAIRSGASASSPLRQFCSSAALSKFGNVGFIGLGMMGSRMVNNLIKARYRVAVHDM' A
#
# COMPACT_ATOMS: atom_id res chain seq x y z
N MET A 1 -16.68 28.78 3.98
CA MET A 1 -15.57 28.24 3.15
C MET A 1 -14.94 27.08 3.90
N ALA A 2 -15.00 25.86 3.35
CA ALA A 2 -14.41 24.68 3.98
C ALA A 2 -12.89 24.73 3.79
N ASN A 3 -12.13 24.69 4.89
CA ASN A 3 -10.68 24.76 4.86
C ASN A 3 -10.10 23.42 4.39
N CYS A 4 -9.40 23.47 3.26
CA CYS A 4 -8.69 22.37 2.64
C CYS A 4 -7.37 22.11 3.38
N SER A 5 -7.38 21.27 4.41
CA SER A 5 -6.16 20.88 5.11
C SER A 5 -5.43 19.77 4.36
N ARG A 6 -4.60 20.16 3.37
CA ARG A 6 -3.66 19.27 2.66
C ARG A 6 -2.66 18.67 3.68
N ALA A 7 -2.67 17.35 3.78
CA ALA A 7 -1.84 16.56 4.69
C ALA A 7 -0.34 16.80 4.46
N ARG A 8 0.41 17.05 5.55
CA ARG A 8 1.87 16.94 5.59
C ARG A 8 2.23 15.51 6.03
N SER A 9 2.88 14.74 5.16
CA SER A 9 3.68 13.59 5.59
C SER A 9 4.97 13.60 4.79
N LEU A 10 5.99 14.26 5.35
CA LEU A 10 7.37 14.15 4.90
C LEU A 10 8.02 13.04 5.73
N LEU A 11 7.79 11.78 5.38
CA LEU A 11 8.60 10.69 5.92
C LEU A 11 9.72 10.39 4.91
N SER A 12 10.83 11.11 5.08
CA SER A 12 12.14 10.75 4.53
C SER A 12 12.58 9.43 5.17
N LEU A 13 12.77 8.38 4.37
CA LEU A 13 13.39 7.14 4.83
C LEU A 13 14.55 6.78 3.88
N MET A 14 15.71 7.33 4.19
CA MET A 14 17.02 6.89 3.69
C MET A 14 17.70 6.00 4.75
N ALA A 15 18.56 5.10 4.30
CA ALA A 15 19.27 3.99 4.99
C ALA A 15 18.43 2.70 5.04
N ILE A 16 18.93 1.55 4.56
CA ILE A 16 20.05 0.80 5.15
C ILE A 16 20.82 -0.01 4.10
N ARG A 17 22.13 -0.12 4.31
CA ARG A 17 23.15 -0.85 3.54
C ARG A 17 23.02 -2.38 3.72
N SER A 18 23.58 -3.09 2.74
CA SER A 18 23.74 -4.55 2.56
C SER A 18 24.23 -5.34 3.78
N GLY A 19 23.75 -6.59 3.95
CA GLY A 19 24.37 -7.60 4.81
C GLY A 19 23.43 -8.71 5.26
N ALA A 20 23.95 -9.94 5.36
CA ALA A 20 23.25 -11.21 5.55
C ALA A 20 22.36 -11.35 6.81
N SER A 21 21.40 -12.28 6.71
CA SER A 21 20.80 -13.13 7.75
C SER A 21 20.30 -12.48 9.04
N ALA A 22 18.98 -12.26 9.12
CA ALA A 22 18.22 -12.35 10.38
C ALA A 22 16.74 -12.63 10.08
N SER A 23 16.30 -13.85 10.34
CA SER A 23 14.89 -14.22 10.38
C SER A 23 14.20 -13.47 11.52
N SER A 24 13.49 -12.39 11.18
CA SER A 24 12.54 -11.70 12.06
C SER A 24 11.20 -11.54 11.33
N PRO A 25 10.06 -11.62 12.02
CA PRO A 25 8.78 -11.72 11.35
C PRO A 25 8.36 -10.38 10.72
N LEU A 26 7.98 -10.45 9.44
CA LEU A 26 6.78 -9.81 8.91
C LEU A 26 6.74 -8.27 8.80
N ARG A 27 7.79 -7.57 8.36
CA ARG A 27 7.63 -6.21 7.79
C ARG A 27 8.52 -5.96 6.60
N GLN A 28 8.23 -6.66 5.50
CA GLN A 28 8.88 -6.41 4.23
C GLN A 28 8.24 -5.18 3.55
N PHE A 29 8.88 -4.02 3.69
CA PHE A 29 8.62 -2.86 2.83
C PHE A 29 9.66 -2.86 1.72
N CYS A 30 9.31 -3.41 0.56
CA CYS A 30 10.18 -3.40 -0.61
C CYS A 30 9.84 -2.24 -1.53
N SER A 31 10.75 -1.27 -1.63
CA SER A 31 10.79 -0.26 -2.69
C SER A 31 11.96 -0.52 -3.64
N SER A 32 12.06 -1.72 -4.21
CA SER A 32 12.66 -2.04 -5.52
C SER A 32 12.79 -3.56 -5.63
N ALA A 33 11.68 -4.25 -5.82
CA ALA A 33 11.74 -5.52 -6.51
C ALA A 33 10.88 -5.32 -7.73
N ALA A 34 11.38 -5.70 -8.91
CA ALA A 34 10.56 -5.91 -10.10
C ALA A 34 9.60 -7.09 -9.84
N LEU A 35 8.79 -6.96 -8.80
CA LEU A 35 7.83 -7.91 -8.31
C LEU A 35 6.65 -7.77 -9.26
N SER A 36 6.40 -8.81 -10.06
CA SER A 36 5.22 -9.08 -10.88
C SER A 36 4.31 -7.87 -11.07
N LYS A 37 4.22 -7.35 -12.30
CA LYS A 37 3.48 -6.13 -12.74
C LYS A 37 2.12 -5.85 -12.07
N PHE A 38 1.51 -6.83 -11.41
CA PHE A 38 0.34 -6.68 -10.56
C PHE A 38 0.62 -7.32 -9.18
N GLY A 39 0.67 -6.48 -8.15
CA GLY A 39 0.83 -6.89 -6.76
C GLY A 39 -0.48 -7.36 -6.11
N ASN A 40 -0.37 -8.05 -4.98
CA ASN A 40 -1.52 -8.31 -4.12
C ASN A 40 -1.74 -7.08 -3.22
N VAL A 41 -2.98 -6.62 -3.09
CA VAL A 41 -3.36 -5.43 -2.31
C VAL A 41 -4.36 -5.83 -1.22
N GLY A 42 -4.05 -5.51 0.03
CA GLY A 42 -5.04 -5.55 1.11
C GLY A 42 -5.82 -4.23 1.15
N PHE A 43 -7.15 -4.29 1.25
CA PHE A 43 -8.01 -3.11 1.28
C PHE A 43 -8.98 -3.19 2.46
N ILE A 44 -9.14 -2.10 3.21
CA ILE A 44 -10.05 -2.04 4.36
C ILE A 44 -11.02 -0.88 4.17
N GLY A 45 -12.32 -1.14 4.38
CA GLY A 45 -13.38 -0.13 4.34
C GLY A 45 -14.00 0.07 2.95
N LEU A 46 -15.21 -0.45 2.71
CA LEU A 46 -15.93 -0.31 1.44
C LEU A 46 -16.99 0.80 1.42
N GLY A 47 -16.71 1.92 2.09
CA GLY A 47 -17.59 3.10 2.04
C GLY A 47 -17.72 3.73 0.64
N MET A 48 -18.34 4.92 0.58
CA MET A 48 -18.60 5.64 -0.67
C MET A 48 -17.36 5.88 -1.55
N MET A 49 -16.19 6.02 -0.93
CA MET A 49 -14.91 6.13 -1.63
C MET A 49 -14.22 4.78 -1.84
N GLY A 50 -14.24 3.91 -0.83
CA GLY A 50 -13.51 2.64 -0.83
C GLY A 50 -13.95 1.68 -1.94
N SER A 51 -15.26 1.54 -2.13
CA SER A 51 -15.85 0.71 -3.20
C SER A 51 -15.36 1.10 -4.60
N ARG A 52 -15.28 2.40 -4.89
CA ARG A 52 -14.77 2.91 -6.18
C ARG A 52 -13.25 2.68 -6.33
N MET A 53 -12.51 2.81 -5.23
CA MET A 53 -11.07 2.57 -5.22
C MET A 53 -10.76 1.10 -5.48
N VAL A 54 -11.44 0.17 -4.81
CA VAL A 54 -11.31 -1.27 -5.05
C VAL A 54 -11.68 -1.62 -6.49
N ASN A 55 -12.76 -1.04 -7.02
CA ASN A 55 -13.13 -1.26 -8.41
C ASN A 55 -12.01 -0.84 -9.39
N ASN A 56 -11.34 0.29 -9.13
CA ASN A 56 -10.20 0.72 -9.94
C ASN A 56 -9.02 -0.23 -9.83
N LEU A 57 -8.72 -0.74 -8.64
CA LEU A 57 -7.65 -1.73 -8.42
C LEU A 57 -7.95 -3.04 -9.16
N ILE A 58 -9.20 -3.52 -9.13
CA ILE A 58 -9.64 -4.71 -9.87
C ILE A 58 -9.51 -4.48 -11.38
N LYS A 59 -9.96 -3.33 -11.89
CA LYS A 59 -9.82 -2.96 -13.32
C LYS A 59 -8.36 -2.89 -13.75
N ALA A 60 -7.48 -2.39 -12.89
CA ALA A 60 -6.04 -2.37 -13.09
C ALA A 60 -5.36 -3.74 -12.86
N ARG A 61 -6.15 -4.82 -12.71
CA ARG A 61 -5.71 -6.21 -12.59
C ARG A 61 -4.91 -6.53 -11.33
N TYR A 62 -5.06 -5.74 -10.27
CA TYR A 62 -4.52 -6.10 -8.96
C TYR A 62 -5.39 -7.18 -8.30
N ARG A 63 -4.76 -8.10 -7.58
CA ARG A 63 -5.46 -9.07 -6.73
C ARG A 63 -5.74 -8.39 -5.40
N VAL A 64 -7.00 -8.10 -5.11
CA VAL A 64 -7.38 -7.35 -3.91
C VAL A 64 -8.04 -8.29 -2.89
N ALA A 65 -7.54 -8.29 -1.66
CA ALA A 65 -8.21 -8.90 -0.52
C ALA A 65 -8.87 -7.79 0.30
N VAL A 66 -10.20 -7.82 0.41
CA VAL A 66 -10.95 -6.76 1.08
C VAL A 66 -11.44 -7.25 2.44
N HIS A 67 -11.31 -6.40 3.44
CA HIS A 67 -11.94 -6.59 4.74
C HIS A 67 -12.83 -5.38 5.07
N ASP A 68 -14.10 -5.64 5.30
CA ASP A 68 -15.09 -4.65 5.72
C ASP A 68 -15.88 -5.27 6.89
N MET A 69 -16.28 -4.43 7.86
CA MET A 69 -16.98 -4.86 9.09
C MET A 69 -18.49 -4.88 8.88
#